data_AF-A0AAD2PW67-F1
#
_entry.id   AF-A0AAD2PW67-F1
#
_cell.length_a   1.000
_cell.length_b   1.000
_cell.length_c   1.000
_cell.angle_alpha   90.00
_cell.angle_beta   90.00
_cell.angle_gamma   90.00
#
_symmetry.space_group_name_H-M   'P 1'
#
loop_
_entity.id
_entity.type
_entity.pdbx_description
1 polymer ?
#
loop_
_entity_poly.entity_id
_entity_poly.type
_entity_poly.pdbx_seq_one_letter_code
_entity_poly.pdbx_strand_id
1 'polypeptide(L)'
;MATTELCLIPSQAMMSSLSSPQSSVRSKQRVPKNKKIKGQTAYSLIPSQLQESRIPMEESCSMEQATNVNDRSSQQLNDDSLTTSPDESNKPNAMTNNSNKKKKKKASKKGKKMNSNSNNNNNNKSSASPQIRRHGNFPDVYWRCVPMDHLREHPNFVPLPLPESIDCIPKLEDIRQFRQESWQWDAVHEGRCTTSQAVAALGFLEPEAGKILGVPRSWLRGGMGAYHRLRRPALRTLEEMNVVLCSSKNTNRNDIGQSRSISTSSQQQQQQQEDSSIWLPNNRANNSKTQFAARYCIPVNQDERKERLQEMRHRYHHSSSEFDYSVRMIWGSTQESTALLTALNYFVQQVGTDVKLQEIGMCGAGIQLEGSNLILGATPDGLICHPDGRTEVLEVKNHCPFFASSTRNNNNNRSQSRYVVRPHNNLLPNGNDKSSNNKRAGVLPHYVPQLMMEMYCMGPECQSAIMVRQTATSGALIIRIHRDDGWIDEMLHWLQKFQSTYVDKGTPPPRNFFLESNEEKGDECDDDDDNVSSARYRKFLDWTIELESKVELLDHVPNNKIQRANSATPGGLVDLFLD
;
A
#
# COMPACT_ATOMS: atom_id res chain seq x y z
N MET A 1 2.98 40.15 -31.32
CA MET A 1 1.61 40.39 -31.81
C MET A 1 0.76 39.28 -31.22
N ALA A 2 -0.05 39.62 -30.24
CA ALA A 2 -0.85 38.67 -29.47
C ALA A 2 -2.21 38.49 -30.13
N THR A 3 -2.66 37.25 -30.26
CA THR A 3 -4.06 36.91 -30.60
C THR A 3 -4.58 35.99 -29.51
N THR A 4 -5.40 36.58 -28.65
CA THR A 4 -6.17 35.95 -27.59
C THR A 4 -7.55 35.63 -28.17
N GLU A 5 -7.92 34.35 -28.27
CA GLU A 5 -9.30 33.96 -28.54
C GLU A 5 -9.97 33.49 -27.25
N LEU A 6 -10.90 34.32 -26.80
CA LEU A 6 -11.93 34.06 -25.79
C LEU A 6 -13.07 33.30 -26.45
N CYS A 7 -13.41 32.11 -25.96
CA CYS A 7 -14.62 31.41 -26.35
C CYS A 7 -15.68 31.55 -25.24
N LEU A 8 -16.72 32.31 -25.53
CA LEU A 8 -17.95 32.49 -24.74
C LEU A 8 -18.95 31.39 -25.14
N ILE A 9 -19.57 30.72 -24.16
CA ILE A 9 -20.75 29.88 -24.38
C ILE A 9 -21.93 30.46 -23.57
N PRO A 10 -23.12 30.65 -24.18
CA PRO A 10 -24.23 31.38 -23.58
C PRO A 10 -25.14 30.54 -22.67
N SER A 11 -25.67 31.24 -21.68
CA SER A 11 -26.79 30.87 -20.80
C SER A 11 -28.12 30.81 -21.57
N GLN A 12 -28.96 29.80 -21.29
CA GLN A 12 -30.42 29.90 -21.43
C GLN A 12 -31.12 29.27 -20.23
N ALA A 13 -32.03 30.06 -19.65
CA ALA A 13 -33.03 29.69 -18.66
C ALA A 13 -34.36 29.39 -19.36
N MET A 14 -35.16 28.47 -18.82
CA MET A 14 -36.63 28.48 -18.94
C MET A 14 -37.28 27.74 -17.77
N MET A 15 -38.47 28.24 -17.41
CA MET A 15 -39.19 28.04 -16.15
C MET A 15 -40.21 26.89 -16.17
N SER A 16 -40.57 26.47 -14.94
CA SER A 16 -41.91 26.09 -14.45
C SER A 16 -42.62 24.83 -14.98
N SER A 17 -43.03 23.95 -14.07
CA SER A 17 -44.41 23.94 -13.52
C SER A 17 -44.64 22.79 -12.52
N LEU A 18 -45.60 23.05 -11.61
CA LEU A 18 -46.03 22.24 -10.47
C LEU A 18 -47.05 21.18 -10.88
N SER A 19 -47.04 20.01 -10.22
CA SER A 19 -48.27 19.36 -9.72
C SER A 19 -47.97 18.12 -8.86
N SER A 20 -48.46 18.14 -7.61
CA SER A 20 -48.59 16.96 -6.74
C SER A 20 -49.85 16.16 -7.09
N PRO A 21 -49.90 14.86 -6.74
CA PRO A 21 -50.94 14.48 -5.79
C PRO A 21 -50.48 13.49 -4.71
N GLN A 22 -51.10 13.64 -3.53
CA GLN A 22 -51.05 12.71 -2.41
C GLN A 22 -51.84 11.44 -2.72
N SER A 23 -51.28 10.27 -2.37
CA SER A 23 -52.09 9.09 -2.04
C SER A 23 -51.42 8.29 -0.92
N SER A 24 -52.19 8.09 0.14
CA SER A 24 -51.80 7.34 1.34
C SER A 24 -52.18 5.86 1.16
N VAL A 25 -51.20 4.96 1.15
CA VAL A 25 -51.45 3.52 1.25
C VAL A 25 -50.64 2.93 2.40
N ARG A 26 -51.37 2.35 3.34
CA ARG A 26 -50.89 1.79 4.61
C ARG A 26 -50.61 0.30 4.39
N SER A 27 -49.35 -0.10 4.24
CA SER A 27 -48.96 -1.51 4.12
C SER A 27 -48.19 -1.98 5.37
N LYS A 28 -48.55 -3.17 5.83
CA LYS A 28 -48.10 -3.78 7.09
C LYS A 28 -46.69 -4.36 6.93
N GLN A 29 -45.72 -3.80 7.64
CA GLN A 29 -44.37 -4.36 7.76
C GLN A 29 -44.37 -5.67 8.59
N ARG A 30 -43.88 -6.76 7.99
CA ARG A 30 -43.43 -7.96 8.70
C ARG A 30 -41.94 -7.81 9.02
N VAL A 31 -41.60 -7.88 10.30
CA VAL A 31 -40.22 -7.85 10.82
C VAL A 31 -39.53 -9.19 10.57
N PRO A 32 -38.39 -9.26 9.84
CA PRO A 32 -37.53 -10.42 9.85
C PRO A 32 -36.48 -10.33 10.97
N LYS A 33 -36.20 -11.49 11.56
CA LYS A 33 -35.35 -11.67 12.75
C LYS A 33 -33.89 -11.34 12.45
N ASN A 34 -33.31 -10.49 13.32
CA ASN A 34 -31.90 -10.12 13.37
C ASN A 34 -30.96 -11.35 13.39
N LYS A 35 -30.19 -11.56 12.33
CA LYS A 35 -28.92 -12.31 12.40
C LYS A 35 -27.82 -11.33 12.80
N LYS A 36 -27.16 -11.59 13.94
CA LYS A 36 -25.94 -10.88 14.38
C LYS A 36 -24.86 -11.01 13.31
N ILE A 37 -24.65 -9.96 12.52
CA ILE A 37 -23.46 -9.78 11.69
C ILE A 37 -22.36 -9.34 12.64
N LYS A 38 -21.31 -10.16 12.78
CA LYS A 38 -20.07 -9.74 13.46
C LYS A 38 -19.45 -8.62 12.64
N GLY A 39 -19.36 -7.43 13.22
CA GLY A 39 -18.74 -6.27 12.59
C GLY A 39 -17.32 -6.59 12.14
N GLN A 40 -17.09 -6.57 10.83
CA GLN A 40 -15.76 -6.43 10.27
C GLN A 40 -15.45 -4.93 10.28
N THR A 41 -14.57 -4.49 11.17
CA THR A 41 -13.97 -3.15 11.11
C THR A 41 -13.13 -3.06 9.84
N ALA A 42 -13.60 -2.27 8.88
CA ALA A 42 -12.87 -1.98 7.65
C ALA A 42 -11.72 -1.01 7.96
N TYR A 43 -10.53 -1.56 8.24
CA TYR A 43 -9.32 -0.76 8.36
C TYR A 43 -8.83 -0.38 6.96
N SER A 44 -9.12 0.88 6.58
CA SER A 44 -8.43 1.65 5.55
C SER A 44 -7.14 2.18 6.17
N LEU A 45 -6.07 1.38 6.18
CA LEU A 45 -4.76 1.87 6.59
C LEU A 45 -3.89 2.03 5.33
N ILE A 46 -3.53 3.28 5.08
CA ILE A 46 -2.44 3.67 4.18
C ILE A 46 -1.15 3.09 4.81
N PRO A 47 -0.16 2.59 4.04
CA PRO A 47 1.11 2.11 4.58
C PRO A 47 1.78 3.05 5.59
N SER A 48 1.63 4.39 5.44
CA SER A 48 2.13 5.41 6.38
C SER A 48 1.50 5.32 7.78
N GLN A 49 0.25 4.86 7.89
CA GLN A 49 -0.49 4.78 9.16
C GLN A 49 -0.15 3.54 10.00
N LEU A 50 0.68 2.61 9.48
CA LEU A 50 1.20 1.46 10.24
C LEU A 50 2.51 1.79 10.98
N GLN A 51 3.04 3.01 10.86
CA GLN A 51 4.11 3.50 11.74
C GLN A 51 3.52 3.87 13.11
N GLU A 52 3.35 2.86 13.97
CA GLU A 52 2.99 3.02 15.39
C GLU A 52 4.09 3.81 16.13
N SER A 53 3.93 5.14 16.22
CA SER A 53 4.47 6.02 17.29
C SER A 53 4.21 7.51 17.01
N ARG A 54 3.01 7.89 16.60
CA ARG A 54 2.60 9.30 16.61
C ARG A 54 1.54 9.49 17.70
N ILE A 55 1.96 10.16 18.78
CA ILE A 55 1.11 10.51 19.93
C ILE A 55 -0.06 11.35 19.40
N PRO A 56 -1.33 11.03 19.74
CA PRO A 56 -2.45 11.89 19.39
C PRO A 56 -2.27 13.25 20.07
N MET A 57 -2.31 14.34 19.30
CA MET A 57 -2.51 15.66 19.89
C MET A 57 -3.95 15.72 20.40
N GLU A 58 -4.12 15.75 21.72
CA GLU A 58 -5.43 16.02 22.33
C GLU A 58 -5.82 17.49 22.08
N GLU A 59 -6.96 17.70 21.44
CA GLU A 59 -7.62 19.00 21.33
C GLU A 59 -8.09 19.45 22.71
N SER A 60 -7.43 20.46 23.28
CA SER A 60 -7.94 21.18 24.44
C SER A 60 -8.95 22.24 23.98
N CYS A 61 -10.21 21.82 23.84
CA CYS A 61 -11.32 22.75 23.64
C CYS A 61 -11.66 23.43 24.97
N SER A 62 -11.39 24.73 25.07
CA SER A 62 -11.76 25.59 26.18
C SER A 62 -13.25 25.93 26.10
N MET A 63 -14.02 25.46 27.09
CA MET A 63 -15.40 25.89 27.32
C MET A 63 -15.41 27.29 27.94
N GLU A 64 -15.96 28.26 27.23
CA GLU A 64 -16.35 29.54 27.80
C GLU A 64 -17.59 29.41 28.69
N GLN A 65 -17.55 30.17 29.79
CA GLN A 65 -18.47 30.15 30.91
C GLN A 65 -19.80 30.85 30.57
N ALA A 66 -20.91 30.23 30.95
CA ALA A 66 -22.17 30.93 31.16
C ALA A 66 -22.61 30.73 32.63
N THR A 67 -22.67 31.85 33.34
CA THR A 67 -23.13 32.00 34.72
C THR A 67 -24.60 31.60 34.86
N ASN A 68 -24.94 30.79 35.87
CA ASN A 68 -26.19 30.98 36.59
C ASN A 68 -26.18 30.41 38.01
N VAL A 69 -26.74 31.22 38.91
CA VAL A 69 -26.81 31.10 40.36
C VAL A 69 -28.11 30.41 40.76
N ASN A 70 -28.05 29.48 41.73
CA ASN A 70 -29.03 29.13 42.79
C ASN A 70 -28.77 27.68 43.23
N ASP A 71 -28.18 27.42 44.40
CA ASP A 71 -28.76 27.45 45.76
C ASP A 71 -29.77 26.31 46.04
N ARG A 72 -29.31 25.24 46.72
CA ARG A 72 -29.85 24.75 48.01
C ARG A 72 -29.45 23.31 48.39
N SER A 73 -28.93 23.22 49.63
CA SER A 73 -29.16 22.22 50.70
C SER A 73 -28.78 20.73 50.55
N SER A 74 -27.72 20.37 51.28
CA SER A 74 -27.69 19.44 52.43
C SER A 74 -28.41 18.08 52.37
N GLN A 75 -27.66 16.98 52.56
CA GLN A 75 -27.80 16.09 53.74
C GLN A 75 -26.72 14.99 53.77
N GLN A 76 -26.09 14.85 54.94
CA GLN A 76 -25.22 13.76 55.39
C GLN A 76 -26.04 12.49 55.66
N LEU A 77 -25.45 11.30 55.46
CA LEU A 77 -25.59 10.16 56.39
C LEU A 77 -24.31 9.30 56.38
N ASN A 78 -23.93 8.87 57.58
CA ASN A 78 -22.79 8.05 57.99
C ASN A 78 -23.09 6.53 57.94
N ASP A 79 -22.08 5.76 58.38
CA ASP A 79 -22.08 4.41 58.99
C ASP A 79 -21.62 3.27 58.05
N ASP A 80 -20.40 2.72 58.27
CA ASP A 80 -20.00 1.65 59.23
C ASP A 80 -20.48 0.26 58.73
N SER A 81 -19.76 -0.88 58.77
CA SER A 81 -18.54 -1.32 59.47
C SER A 81 -18.14 -2.74 58.99
N LEU A 82 -16.89 -3.11 59.28
CA LEU A 82 -16.23 -4.42 59.49
C LEU A 82 -16.93 -5.78 59.32
N THR A 83 -16.17 -6.79 58.87
CA THR A 83 -15.88 -8.12 59.53
C THR A 83 -15.04 -9.02 58.59
N THR A 84 -13.75 -9.29 58.86
CA THR A 84 -13.11 -10.43 59.58
C THR A 84 -13.14 -11.81 58.89
N SER A 85 -11.92 -12.37 58.77
CA SER A 85 -11.38 -13.67 58.27
C SER A 85 -11.85 -14.93 59.05
N PRO A 86 -11.14 -16.10 59.09
CA PRO A 86 -10.38 -16.93 58.12
C PRO A 86 -10.75 -18.46 58.22
N ASP A 87 -10.02 -19.35 57.50
CA ASP A 87 -9.55 -20.72 57.89
C ASP A 87 -9.50 -21.67 56.67
N GLU A 88 -8.34 -22.19 56.24
CA GLU A 88 -7.52 -23.31 56.77
C GLU A 88 -8.14 -24.72 56.63
N SER A 89 -7.50 -25.60 55.83
CA SER A 89 -6.88 -26.88 56.30
C SER A 89 -6.62 -27.94 55.19
N ASN A 90 -5.32 -28.27 55.05
CA ASN A 90 -4.66 -29.59 54.96
C ASN A 90 -5.30 -30.86 54.30
N LYS A 91 -4.59 -31.37 53.25
CA LYS A 91 -3.92 -32.71 53.08
C LYS A 91 -4.68 -34.05 53.36
N PRO A 92 -4.14 -35.27 53.04
CA PRO A 92 -3.38 -35.78 51.87
C PRO A 92 -3.79 -37.23 51.40
N ASN A 93 -3.04 -37.73 50.39
CA ASN A 93 -2.52 -39.11 50.21
C ASN A 93 -3.30 -40.27 49.53
N ALA A 94 -2.46 -41.03 48.79
CA ALA A 94 -2.47 -42.46 48.44
C ALA A 94 -3.43 -42.94 47.33
N MET A 95 -3.20 -44.02 46.57
CA MET A 95 -2.07 -44.85 46.10
C MET A 95 -2.76 -46.06 45.38
N THR A 96 -2.05 -46.82 44.54
CA THR A 96 -2.42 -48.16 43.98
C THR A 96 -3.43 -48.19 42.82
N ASN A 97 -3.40 -49.09 41.82
CA ASN A 97 -2.42 -50.08 41.33
C ASN A 97 -2.92 -50.62 39.96
N ASN A 98 -1.97 -51.12 39.14
CA ASN A 98 -2.09 -52.24 38.20
C ASN A 98 -3.19 -52.29 37.12
N SER A 99 -2.78 -52.44 35.85
CA SER A 99 -2.62 -53.80 35.29
C SER A 99 -2.10 -53.85 33.84
N ASN A 100 -1.20 -54.80 33.64
CA ASN A 100 -0.56 -55.24 32.42
C ASN A 100 -1.53 -55.69 31.31
N LYS A 101 -1.15 -55.48 30.04
CA LYS A 101 -1.42 -56.45 28.96
C LYS A 101 -0.34 -56.44 27.88
N LYS A 102 0.50 -57.48 27.92
CA LYS A 102 1.43 -57.96 26.88
C LYS A 102 0.66 -58.45 25.64
N LYS A 103 1.09 -58.09 24.43
CA LYS A 103 0.86 -58.92 23.22
C LYS A 103 2.08 -58.95 22.27
N LYS A 104 2.74 -60.10 22.34
CA LYS A 104 3.42 -60.95 21.33
C LYS A 104 3.93 -60.37 20.00
N LYS A 105 5.24 -60.63 19.83
CA LYS A 105 6.08 -60.80 18.64
C LYS A 105 5.41 -61.56 17.48
N LYS A 106 5.71 -61.16 16.24
CA LYS A 106 5.99 -62.08 15.12
C LYS A 106 7.14 -61.52 14.27
N ALA A 107 8.13 -62.38 14.08
CA ALA A 107 9.27 -62.19 13.19
C ALA A 107 8.95 -62.81 11.83
N SER A 108 9.45 -62.21 10.74
CA SER A 108 9.73 -62.92 9.50
C SER A 108 11.02 -62.38 8.89
N LYS A 109 11.82 -63.34 8.42
CA LYS A 109 13.19 -63.25 7.93
C LYS A 109 13.21 -63.12 6.40
N LYS A 110 14.38 -62.67 5.92
CA LYS A 110 15.08 -63.01 4.66
C LYS A 110 14.74 -62.21 3.39
N GLY A 111 15.80 -61.65 2.81
CA GLY A 111 15.88 -61.19 1.42
C GLY A 111 17.14 -60.39 1.11
N LYS A 112 18.34 -61.00 1.26
CA LYS A 112 19.61 -60.46 0.74
C LYS A 112 19.55 -60.44 -0.80
N LYS A 113 19.72 -59.29 -1.43
CA LYS A 113 20.25 -59.18 -2.80
C LYS A 113 21.39 -58.16 -2.79
N MET A 114 22.60 -58.69 -2.94
CA MET A 114 23.78 -57.92 -3.29
C MET A 114 23.71 -57.64 -4.80
N ASN A 115 23.72 -56.37 -5.19
CA ASN A 115 24.10 -55.95 -6.53
C ASN A 115 25.33 -55.05 -6.38
N SER A 116 26.48 -55.62 -6.72
CA SER A 116 27.72 -54.91 -6.99
C SER A 116 27.61 -54.25 -8.36
N ASN A 117 27.44 -52.92 -8.39
CA ASN A 117 27.76 -52.13 -9.58
C ASN A 117 28.88 -51.16 -9.20
N SER A 118 30.06 -51.50 -9.71
CA SER A 118 31.29 -50.73 -9.67
C SER A 118 31.31 -49.72 -10.82
N ASN A 119 31.90 -48.55 -10.55
CA ASN A 119 32.53 -47.62 -11.50
C ASN A 119 31.65 -46.86 -12.51
N ASN A 120 31.35 -45.60 -12.17
CA ASN A 120 32.00 -44.46 -12.84
C ASN A 120 31.72 -43.16 -12.06
N ASN A 121 32.56 -42.88 -11.05
CA ASN A 121 32.62 -41.60 -10.36
C ASN A 121 33.35 -40.58 -11.25
N ASN A 122 32.65 -40.02 -12.24
CA ASN A 122 33.03 -38.72 -12.79
C ASN A 122 32.65 -37.66 -11.76
N ASN A 123 33.61 -37.27 -10.93
CA ASN A 123 33.57 -36.12 -10.04
C ASN A 123 33.52 -34.81 -10.84
N ASN A 124 32.47 -34.60 -11.62
CA ASN A 124 32.03 -33.25 -11.97
C ASN A 124 31.35 -32.70 -10.73
N LYS A 125 32.14 -32.15 -9.81
CA LYS A 125 31.68 -31.19 -8.80
C LYS A 125 31.16 -29.97 -9.56
N SER A 126 29.97 -30.10 -10.14
CA SER A 126 29.18 -28.96 -10.55
C SER A 126 29.09 -28.07 -9.32
N SER A 127 29.65 -26.87 -9.45
CA SER A 127 29.58 -25.84 -8.42
C SER A 127 28.09 -25.57 -8.18
N ALA A 128 27.51 -26.28 -7.20
CA ALA A 128 26.11 -26.13 -6.86
C ALA A 128 25.93 -24.67 -6.45
N SER A 129 25.26 -23.90 -7.31
CA SER A 129 24.93 -22.51 -7.02
C SER A 129 24.26 -22.49 -5.66
N PRO A 130 24.77 -21.74 -4.68
CA PRO A 130 24.31 -21.87 -3.32
C PRO A 130 22.81 -21.51 -3.29
N GLN A 131 22.00 -22.44 -2.79
CA GLN A 131 20.55 -22.32 -2.83
C GLN A 131 20.07 -21.39 -1.71
N ILE A 132 19.29 -20.37 -2.08
CA ILE A 132 18.64 -19.47 -1.12
C ILE A 132 17.68 -20.28 -0.24
N ARG A 133 17.74 -20.09 1.09
CA ARG A 133 16.81 -20.76 2.00
C ARG A 133 15.39 -20.30 1.69
N ARG A 134 14.48 -21.27 1.60
CA ARG A 134 13.06 -21.01 1.26
C ARG A 134 12.15 -20.95 2.47
N HIS A 135 12.68 -21.16 3.67
CA HIS A 135 11.90 -21.22 4.91
C HIS A 135 12.68 -20.59 6.05
N GLY A 136 12.01 -19.83 6.91
CA GLY A 136 12.55 -19.28 8.16
C GLY A 136 11.44 -18.77 9.09
N ASN A 137 11.81 -18.24 10.25
CA ASN A 137 10.84 -17.72 11.24
C ASN A 137 10.73 -16.20 11.21
N PHE A 138 11.80 -15.51 10.82
CA PHE A 138 11.89 -14.06 10.84
C PHE A 138 12.25 -13.56 9.44
N PRO A 139 11.25 -13.15 8.64
CA PRO A 139 11.48 -12.54 7.33
C PRO A 139 12.40 -11.32 7.43
N ASP A 140 13.41 -11.22 6.58
CA ASP A 140 14.19 -9.99 6.43
C ASP A 140 13.46 -9.06 5.47
N VAL A 141 12.58 -8.20 6.00
CA VAL A 141 11.84 -7.21 5.19
C VAL A 141 12.76 -6.16 4.55
N TYR A 142 13.95 -5.97 5.12
CA TYR A 142 15.01 -5.10 4.66
C TYR A 142 16.05 -5.82 3.79
N TRP A 143 15.68 -7.00 3.24
CA TRP A 143 16.59 -7.81 2.44
C TRP A 143 17.15 -7.01 1.27
N ARG A 144 18.44 -6.69 1.37
CA ARG A 144 19.24 -5.97 0.37
C ARG A 144 18.57 -4.70 -0.20
N CYS A 145 17.71 -4.03 0.56
CA CYS A 145 17.09 -2.78 0.12
C CYS A 145 18.13 -1.65 0.00
N VAL A 146 17.91 -0.73 -0.94
CA VAL A 146 18.54 0.59 -0.95
C VAL A 146 17.61 1.52 -0.19
N PRO A 147 17.96 2.12 0.97
CA PRO A 147 17.11 3.06 1.68
C PRO A 147 16.73 4.28 0.81
N MET A 148 15.55 4.86 1.03
CA MET A 148 15.10 6.05 0.29
C MET A 148 16.06 7.22 0.47
N ASP A 149 16.56 7.47 1.70
CA ASP A 149 17.52 8.54 1.95
C ASP A 149 18.82 8.37 1.16
N HIS A 150 19.27 7.13 0.96
CA HIS A 150 20.43 6.88 0.10
C HIS A 150 20.09 7.12 -1.38
N LEU A 151 18.87 6.76 -1.84
CA LEU A 151 18.44 7.06 -3.20
C LEU A 151 18.37 8.57 -3.46
N ARG A 152 17.97 9.37 -2.46
CA ARG A 152 17.94 10.85 -2.52
C ARG A 152 19.32 11.47 -2.79
N GLU A 153 20.41 10.75 -2.51
CA GLU A 153 21.78 11.16 -2.81
C GLU A 153 22.29 10.69 -4.20
N HIS A 154 21.47 9.95 -4.97
CA HIS A 154 21.86 9.47 -6.28
C HIS A 154 21.95 10.63 -7.30
N PRO A 155 22.99 10.71 -8.17
CA PRO A 155 23.22 11.86 -9.06
C PRO A 155 22.13 12.10 -10.13
N ASN A 156 21.29 11.10 -10.38
CA ASN A 156 20.15 11.19 -11.29
C ASN A 156 18.79 11.12 -10.59
N PHE A 157 18.79 11.21 -9.26
CA PHE A 157 17.57 11.33 -8.49
C PHE A 157 17.43 12.77 -7.99
N VAL A 158 16.25 13.36 -8.13
CA VAL A 158 15.95 14.72 -7.67
C VAL A 158 15.03 14.59 -6.46
N PRO A 159 15.55 14.72 -5.23
CA PRO A 159 14.75 14.56 -4.03
C PRO A 159 13.83 15.77 -3.81
N LEU A 160 12.73 15.53 -3.11
CA LEU A 160 11.93 16.63 -2.58
C LEU A 160 12.69 17.35 -1.45
N PRO A 161 12.40 18.64 -1.21
CA PRO A 161 12.93 19.33 -0.04
C PRO A 161 12.50 18.64 1.26
N LEU A 162 13.20 18.94 2.36
CA LEU A 162 12.76 18.49 3.68
C LEU A 162 11.43 19.18 4.02
N PRO A 163 10.40 18.48 4.51
CA PRO A 163 9.10 19.08 4.82
C PRO A 163 9.20 20.31 5.74
N GLU A 164 10.16 20.33 6.67
CA GLU A 164 10.39 21.42 7.63
C GLU A 164 11.03 22.67 6.99
N SER A 165 11.53 22.54 5.76
CA SER A 165 12.09 23.65 4.98
C SER A 165 11.05 24.37 4.10
N ILE A 166 9.83 23.85 4.01
CA ILE A 166 8.73 24.45 3.24
C ILE A 166 7.96 25.40 4.16
N ASP A 167 8.21 26.69 4.02
CA ASP A 167 7.59 27.74 4.84
C ASP A 167 6.28 28.28 4.26
N CYS A 168 6.06 28.07 2.96
CA CYS A 168 4.88 28.52 2.25
C CYS A 168 4.77 27.75 0.93
N ILE A 169 3.54 27.43 0.54
CA ILE A 169 3.21 26.98 -0.81
C ILE A 169 2.58 28.16 -1.58
N PRO A 170 3.18 28.63 -2.68
CA PRO A 170 2.67 29.79 -3.41
C PRO A 170 1.50 29.44 -4.32
N LYS A 171 1.32 28.15 -4.65
CA LYS A 171 0.21 27.62 -5.46
C LYS A 171 -0.28 26.29 -4.90
N LEU A 172 -1.51 25.91 -5.23
CA LEU A 172 -2.09 24.64 -4.80
C LEU A 172 -1.29 23.44 -5.31
N GLU A 173 -0.69 23.56 -6.49
CA GLU A 173 0.11 22.49 -7.09
C GLU A 173 1.42 22.23 -6.32
N ASP A 174 1.90 23.19 -5.53
CA ASP A 174 3.16 23.07 -4.78
C ASP A 174 3.05 22.19 -3.53
N ILE A 175 1.85 21.71 -3.18
CA ILE A 175 1.70 20.65 -2.17
C ILE A 175 2.41 19.33 -2.57
N ARG A 176 2.72 19.16 -3.86
CA ARG A 176 3.56 18.06 -4.34
C ARG A 176 5.00 18.12 -3.83
N GLN A 177 5.38 19.20 -3.13
CA GLN A 177 6.70 19.32 -2.53
C GLN A 177 6.81 18.60 -1.16
N PHE A 178 5.68 18.19 -0.56
CA PHE A 178 5.70 17.41 0.67
C PHE A 178 5.99 15.93 0.40
N ARG A 179 6.98 15.40 1.11
CA ARG A 179 7.39 13.99 1.03
C ARG A 179 6.31 13.05 1.55
N GLN A 180 6.25 11.83 1.03
CA GLN A 180 5.22 10.86 1.39
C GLN A 180 5.25 10.43 2.87
N GLU A 181 6.42 10.47 3.52
CA GLU A 181 6.56 10.15 4.95
C GLU A 181 6.12 11.28 5.90
N SER A 182 5.85 12.47 5.35
CA SER A 182 5.53 13.66 6.13
C SER A 182 4.08 13.63 6.63
N TRP A 183 3.82 14.24 7.80
CA TRP A 183 2.46 14.38 8.29
C TRP A 183 1.64 15.33 7.39
N GLN A 184 2.30 16.30 6.74
CA GLN A 184 1.66 17.20 5.77
C GLN A 184 1.04 16.40 4.62
N TRP A 185 1.77 15.40 4.13
CA TRP A 185 1.25 14.47 3.12
C TRP A 185 0.01 13.72 3.63
N ASP A 186 0.02 13.20 4.86
CA ASP A 186 -1.17 12.54 5.44
C ASP A 186 -2.37 13.50 5.55
N ALA A 187 -2.13 14.75 5.93
CA ALA A 187 -3.16 15.79 6.10
C ALA A 187 -3.85 16.14 4.78
N VAL A 188 -3.09 16.30 3.69
CA VAL A 188 -3.67 16.66 2.39
C VAL A 188 -4.50 15.54 1.75
N HIS A 189 -4.32 14.29 2.20
CA HIS A 189 -5.14 13.17 1.77
C HIS A 189 -6.56 13.19 2.37
N GLU A 190 -6.79 13.96 3.43
CA GLU A 190 -8.07 13.97 4.14
C GLU A 190 -9.19 14.56 3.28
N GLY A 191 -10.36 13.89 3.29
CA GLY A 191 -11.52 14.28 2.50
C GLY A 191 -11.35 14.18 0.98
N ARG A 192 -10.21 13.65 0.50
CA ARG A 192 -9.83 13.63 -0.91
C ARG A 192 -9.96 12.25 -1.52
N CYS A 193 -10.40 12.19 -2.77
CA CYS A 193 -10.33 10.97 -3.56
C CYS A 193 -8.91 10.80 -4.07
N THR A 194 -8.13 9.98 -3.37
CA THR A 194 -6.79 9.61 -3.83
C THR A 194 -6.83 8.36 -4.69
N THR A 195 -5.75 8.05 -5.39
CA THR A 195 -5.60 6.82 -6.20
C THR A 195 -6.07 5.56 -5.47
N SER A 196 -5.72 5.43 -4.19
CA SER A 196 -6.14 4.32 -3.31
C SER A 196 -7.65 4.25 -3.05
N GLN A 197 -8.34 5.40 -3.07
CA GLN A 197 -9.78 5.49 -2.83
C GLN A 197 -10.56 5.36 -4.14
N ALA A 198 -9.99 5.81 -5.26
CA ALA A 198 -10.64 5.79 -6.56
C ALA A 198 -11.06 4.37 -6.95
N VAL A 199 -10.19 3.36 -6.79
CA VAL A 199 -10.53 1.96 -7.10
C VAL A 199 -11.74 1.44 -6.29
N ALA A 200 -11.90 1.86 -5.04
CA ALA A 200 -13.03 1.48 -4.19
C ALA A 200 -14.30 2.27 -4.57
N ALA A 201 -14.19 3.58 -4.78
CA ALA A 201 -15.29 4.46 -5.18
C ALA A 201 -15.85 4.13 -6.57
N LEU A 202 -14.99 3.67 -7.48
CA LEU A 202 -15.38 3.15 -8.78
C LEU A 202 -16.15 1.84 -8.71
N GLY A 203 -16.17 1.16 -7.56
CA GLY A 203 -16.84 -0.13 -7.39
C GLY A 203 -16.01 -1.33 -7.83
N PHE A 204 -14.73 -1.17 -8.18
CA PHE A 204 -13.89 -2.29 -8.65
C PHE A 204 -13.61 -3.33 -7.56
N LEU A 205 -13.73 -2.93 -6.29
CA LEU A 205 -13.58 -3.80 -5.12
C LEU A 205 -14.91 -4.44 -4.67
N GLU A 206 -16.00 -4.21 -5.40
CA GLU A 206 -17.27 -4.91 -5.18
C GLU A 206 -17.19 -6.36 -5.69
N PRO A 207 -17.95 -7.31 -5.11
CA PRO A 207 -17.82 -8.71 -5.47
C PRO A 207 -18.09 -9.05 -6.94
N GLU A 208 -19.10 -8.45 -7.58
CA GLU A 208 -19.42 -8.74 -8.99
C GLU A 208 -18.43 -8.07 -9.95
N ALA A 209 -18.15 -6.77 -9.75
CA ALA A 209 -17.17 -6.05 -10.57
C ALA A 209 -15.76 -6.63 -10.41
N GLY A 210 -15.35 -6.91 -9.18
CA GLY A 210 -14.05 -7.52 -8.89
C GLY A 210 -13.91 -8.92 -9.46
N LYS A 211 -15.00 -9.69 -9.59
CA LYS A 211 -14.99 -10.98 -10.30
C LYS A 211 -14.75 -10.79 -11.81
N ILE A 212 -15.40 -9.79 -12.43
CA ILE A 212 -15.21 -9.44 -13.84
C ILE A 212 -13.75 -9.02 -14.09
N LEU A 213 -13.21 -8.14 -13.25
CA LEU A 213 -11.86 -7.58 -13.34
C LEU A 213 -10.75 -8.53 -12.83
N GLY A 214 -11.08 -9.72 -12.33
CA GLY A 214 -10.11 -10.67 -11.78
C GLY A 214 -9.41 -10.20 -10.48
N VAL A 215 -10.04 -9.33 -9.70
CA VAL A 215 -9.53 -8.84 -8.41
C VAL A 215 -9.49 -10.00 -7.40
N PRO A 216 -8.38 -10.21 -6.67
CA PRO A 216 -8.29 -11.25 -5.65
C PRO A 216 -9.35 -11.08 -4.57
N ARG A 217 -9.99 -12.18 -4.15
CA ARG A 217 -11.05 -12.17 -3.11
C ARG A 217 -10.65 -11.45 -1.81
N SER A 218 -9.38 -11.53 -1.42
CA SER A 218 -8.86 -10.85 -0.23
C SER A 218 -8.90 -9.32 -0.30
N TRP A 219 -9.09 -8.76 -1.51
CA TRP A 219 -9.11 -7.32 -1.78
C TRP A 219 -10.53 -6.80 -2.03
N LEU A 220 -11.52 -7.68 -2.12
CA LEU A 220 -12.93 -7.31 -2.32
C LEU A 220 -13.51 -6.75 -1.01
N ARG A 221 -13.25 -5.46 -0.76
CA ARG A 221 -13.67 -4.73 0.45
C ARG A 221 -14.84 -3.77 0.20
N GLY A 222 -15.27 -3.64 -1.05
CA GLY A 222 -16.32 -2.72 -1.48
C GLY A 222 -15.97 -1.23 -1.35
N GLY A 223 -16.99 -0.38 -1.47
CA GLY A 223 -16.85 1.10 -1.48
C GLY A 223 -16.83 1.79 -0.11
N MET A 224 -17.01 1.07 1.00
CA MET A 224 -17.19 1.69 2.33
C MET A 224 -15.99 2.51 2.81
N GLY A 225 -14.77 2.08 2.50
CA GLY A 225 -13.55 2.84 2.85
C GLY A 225 -13.53 4.22 2.18
N ALA A 226 -13.80 4.26 0.87
CA ALA A 226 -13.90 5.50 0.12
C ALA A 226 -15.04 6.38 0.63
N TYR A 227 -16.22 5.80 0.89
CA TYR A 227 -17.35 6.55 1.46
C TYR A 227 -16.97 7.27 2.76
N HIS A 228 -16.33 6.58 3.71
CA HIS A 228 -15.91 7.20 4.96
C HIS A 228 -14.81 8.24 4.78
N ARG A 229 -13.87 8.02 3.86
CA ARG A 229 -12.78 8.96 3.59
C ARG A 229 -13.27 10.26 2.97
N LEU A 230 -14.13 10.17 1.95
CA LEU A 230 -14.63 11.32 1.18
C LEU A 230 -15.62 12.19 1.95
N ARG A 231 -16.20 11.68 3.05
CA ARG A 231 -17.04 12.47 3.95
C ARG A 231 -16.26 13.36 4.92
N ARG A 232 -14.94 13.17 5.04
CA ARG A 232 -14.12 13.99 5.93
C ARG A 232 -13.89 15.36 5.30
N PRO A 233 -13.70 16.42 6.11
CA PRO A 233 -13.30 17.72 5.58
C PRO A 233 -11.96 17.61 4.85
N ALA A 234 -11.80 18.33 3.75
CA ALA A 234 -10.55 18.40 3.00
C ALA A 234 -10.00 19.82 3.08
N LEU A 235 -8.67 19.95 3.04
CA LEU A 235 -8.03 21.24 2.78
C LEU A 235 -8.30 21.62 1.32
N ARG A 236 -8.94 22.77 1.09
CA ARG A 236 -9.41 23.20 -0.25
C ARG A 236 -8.66 24.41 -0.77
N THR A 237 -8.40 25.37 0.10
CA THR A 237 -7.85 26.67 -0.31
C THR A 237 -6.36 26.78 0.00
N LEU A 238 -5.68 27.64 -0.76
CA LEU A 238 -4.26 27.93 -0.54
C LEU A 238 -4.00 28.51 0.86
N GLU A 239 -4.92 29.35 1.34
CA GLU A 239 -4.91 29.93 2.69
C GLU A 239 -4.98 28.83 3.75
N GLU A 240 -5.98 27.94 3.68
CA GLU A 240 -6.14 26.81 4.60
C GLU A 240 -4.91 25.91 4.61
N MET A 241 -4.38 25.58 3.43
CA MET A 241 -3.21 24.72 3.32
C MET A 241 -1.95 25.37 3.89
N ASN A 242 -1.72 26.67 3.66
CA ASN A 242 -0.60 27.38 4.29
C ASN A 242 -0.76 27.46 5.81
N VAL A 243 -1.97 27.75 6.29
CA VAL A 243 -2.28 27.80 7.73
C VAL A 243 -2.02 26.44 8.38
N VAL A 244 -2.51 25.35 7.80
CA VAL A 244 -2.35 24.03 8.40
C VAL A 244 -0.95 23.48 8.20
N LEU A 245 -0.43 23.46 6.97
CA LEU A 245 0.77 22.71 6.59
C LEU A 245 2.09 23.44 6.87
N CYS A 246 2.07 24.79 6.92
CA CYS A 246 3.29 25.60 7.00
C CYS A 246 3.43 26.41 8.31
N SER A 247 2.37 26.56 9.12
CA SER A 247 2.38 27.44 10.31
C SER A 247 3.12 26.89 11.54
N SER A 248 3.62 25.65 11.51
CA SER A 248 4.21 24.98 12.69
C SER A 248 5.46 25.66 13.27
N LYS A 249 6.04 26.66 12.59
CA LYS A 249 7.17 27.45 13.12
C LYS A 249 6.76 28.52 14.14
N ASN A 250 5.48 28.93 14.20
CA ASN A 250 5.07 30.06 15.05
C ASN A 250 4.54 29.67 16.44
N THR A 251 4.05 28.45 16.66
CA THR A 251 3.37 28.10 17.92
C THR A 251 4.24 27.45 18.99
N ASN A 252 5.44 26.92 18.67
CA ASN A 252 6.21 26.08 19.61
C ASN A 252 7.61 26.58 19.98
N ARG A 253 7.94 27.87 19.75
CA ARG A 253 9.24 28.41 20.21
C ARG A 253 9.26 28.84 21.68
N ASN A 254 8.10 28.92 22.35
CA ASN A 254 8.03 29.43 23.73
C ASN A 254 7.61 28.40 24.80
N ASP A 255 7.21 27.16 24.46
CA ASP A 255 6.56 26.29 25.47
C ASP A 255 6.99 24.81 25.51
N ILE A 256 8.14 24.43 24.94
CA ILE A 256 8.72 23.09 25.15
C ILE A 256 10.14 23.21 25.71
N GLY A 257 10.17 23.41 27.02
CA GLY A 257 11.28 22.91 27.83
C GLY A 257 11.36 21.38 27.74
N GLN A 258 12.59 20.87 27.63
CA GLN A 258 12.98 19.51 27.98
C GLN A 258 12.30 18.34 27.23
N SER A 259 12.29 18.35 25.89
CA SER A 259 12.29 17.08 25.17
C SER A 259 13.72 16.55 25.13
N ARG A 260 13.98 15.50 25.91
CA ARG A 260 15.23 14.74 25.91
C ARG A 260 15.57 14.31 24.48
N SER A 261 16.52 15.02 23.87
CA SER A 261 17.29 14.48 22.77
C SER A 261 17.84 13.13 23.22
N ILE A 262 17.37 12.05 22.61
CA ILE A 262 18.11 10.79 22.61
C ILE A 262 19.43 11.15 21.93
N SER A 263 20.42 11.45 22.76
CA SER A 263 21.81 11.56 22.36
C SER A 263 22.20 10.20 21.83
N THR A 264 22.03 10.05 20.53
CA THR A 264 22.64 9.03 19.71
C THR A 264 24.12 9.01 20.07
N SER A 265 24.54 7.94 20.74
CA SER A 265 25.91 7.60 21.08
C SER A 265 26.74 7.27 19.81
N SER A 266 26.53 8.03 18.73
CA SER A 266 27.09 7.85 17.39
C SER A 266 28.28 8.77 17.10
N GLN A 267 28.60 9.72 17.99
CA GLN A 267 29.66 10.69 17.74
C GLN A 267 31.09 10.10 17.79
N GLN A 268 31.27 8.84 18.22
CA GLN A 268 32.59 8.18 18.19
C GLN A 268 32.82 7.30 16.94
N GLN A 269 31.87 7.18 16.01
CA GLN A 269 32.10 6.50 14.71
C GLN A 269 32.24 7.46 13.52
N GLN A 270 32.01 8.76 13.70
CA GLN A 270 32.05 9.73 12.60
C GLN A 270 33.47 10.12 12.12
N GLN A 271 34.53 9.84 12.88
CA GLN A 271 35.90 10.25 12.52
C GLN A 271 36.70 9.23 11.70
N GLN A 272 36.13 8.09 11.29
CA GLN A 272 36.79 7.15 10.37
C GLN A 272 35.98 6.84 9.10
N GLN A 273 34.88 7.56 8.87
CA GLN A 273 33.97 7.32 7.74
C GLN A 273 34.05 8.45 6.68
N GLU A 274 35.18 9.15 6.60
CA GLU A 274 35.36 10.35 5.77
C GLU A 274 35.51 10.10 4.25
N ASP A 275 35.27 8.90 3.72
CA ASP A 275 35.36 8.71 2.25
C ASP A 275 34.49 7.60 1.64
N SER A 276 33.55 7.01 2.38
CA SER A 276 32.64 6.03 1.79
C SER A 276 31.48 6.72 1.08
N SER A 277 31.73 7.25 -0.11
CA SER A 277 30.68 7.75 -1.01
C SER A 277 29.62 6.65 -1.20
N ILE A 278 28.37 6.94 -0.81
CA ILE A 278 27.22 6.01 -0.95
C ILE A 278 27.12 5.49 -2.38
N TRP A 279 27.42 6.37 -3.34
CA TRP A 279 27.39 6.14 -4.77
C TRP A 279 28.79 6.27 -5.38
N LEU A 280 29.24 5.29 -6.14
CA LEU A 280 30.41 5.42 -7.01
C LEU A 280 29.96 5.79 -8.43
N PRO A 281 30.30 6.99 -8.96
CA PRO A 281 29.98 7.36 -10.34
C PRO A 281 30.66 6.45 -11.36
N ASN A 282 29.99 6.18 -12.48
CA ASN A 282 30.50 5.28 -13.53
C ASN A 282 31.83 5.77 -14.14
N ASN A 283 32.06 7.08 -14.23
CA ASN A 283 33.27 7.67 -14.84
C ASN A 283 34.59 7.26 -14.15
N ARG A 284 34.54 6.77 -12.91
CA ARG A 284 35.72 6.27 -12.17
C ARG A 284 35.92 4.77 -12.31
N ALA A 285 34.96 4.04 -12.87
CA ALA A 285 35.10 2.62 -13.11
C ALA A 285 35.85 2.42 -14.44
N ASN A 286 37.16 2.14 -14.36
CA ASN A 286 38.04 1.84 -15.51
C ASN A 286 37.64 0.61 -16.36
N ASN A 287 36.39 0.14 -16.26
CA ASN A 287 35.81 -0.94 -17.05
C ASN A 287 34.51 -0.45 -17.70
N SER A 288 34.60 -0.16 -19.01
CA SER A 288 33.61 0.48 -19.89
C SER A 288 32.31 -0.29 -20.17
N LYS A 289 31.77 -1.02 -19.18
CA LYS A 289 30.52 -1.79 -19.32
C LYS A 289 29.60 -1.75 -18.11
N THR A 290 29.77 -0.80 -17.18
CA THR A 290 28.78 -0.73 -16.08
C THR A 290 27.46 -0.16 -16.61
N GLN A 291 26.37 -0.86 -16.29
CA GLN A 291 25.01 -0.65 -16.81
C GLN A 291 24.28 0.51 -16.11
N PHE A 292 24.94 1.22 -15.19
CA PHE A 292 24.30 2.11 -14.23
C PHE A 292 24.96 3.50 -14.23
N ALA A 293 24.20 4.56 -13.92
CA ALA A 293 24.76 5.90 -13.72
C ALA A 293 25.74 5.94 -12.54
N ALA A 294 25.35 5.32 -11.43
CA ALA A 294 26.18 5.14 -10.26
C ALA A 294 25.96 3.75 -9.64
N ARG A 295 26.97 3.29 -8.89
CA ARG A 295 26.94 2.01 -8.18
C ARG A 295 26.79 2.25 -6.68
N TYR A 296 25.78 1.64 -6.08
CA TYR A 296 25.53 1.63 -4.65
C TYR A 296 26.61 0.82 -3.92
N CYS A 297 27.22 1.44 -2.91
CA CYS A 297 28.43 0.91 -2.28
C CYS A 297 28.26 0.46 -0.84
N ILE A 298 27.13 0.76 -0.20
CA ILE A 298 26.91 0.41 1.22
C ILE A 298 26.58 -1.09 1.35
N PRO A 299 27.41 -1.88 2.05
CA PRO A 299 27.10 -3.27 2.34
C PRO A 299 26.14 -3.39 3.54
N VAL A 300 25.43 -4.50 3.62
CA VAL A 300 24.63 -4.85 4.82
C VAL A 300 25.58 -5.23 5.96
N ASN A 301 25.51 -4.51 7.08
CA ASN A 301 26.32 -4.80 8.27
C ASN A 301 25.70 -5.96 9.09
N GLN A 302 26.55 -6.75 9.76
CA GLN A 302 26.10 -7.81 10.66
C GLN A 302 25.37 -7.26 11.89
N ASP A 303 25.76 -6.10 12.42
CA ASP A 303 25.10 -5.52 13.58
C ASP A 303 23.71 -5.00 13.24
N GLU A 304 23.58 -4.32 12.09
CA GLU A 304 22.28 -3.95 11.52
C GLU A 304 21.36 -5.18 11.34
N ARG A 305 21.91 -6.31 10.87
CA ARG A 305 21.15 -7.56 10.76
C ARG A 305 20.65 -8.07 12.12
N LYS A 306 21.43 -7.90 13.21
CA LYS A 306 21.00 -8.26 14.57
C LYS A 306 19.89 -7.33 15.07
N GLU A 307 19.98 -6.03 14.80
CA GLU A 307 18.96 -5.04 15.16
C GLU A 307 17.63 -5.35 14.47
N ARG A 308 17.66 -5.60 13.15
CA ARG A 308 16.48 -6.04 12.38
C ARG A 308 15.85 -7.30 12.97
N LEU A 309 16.66 -8.27 13.42
CA LEU A 309 16.15 -9.48 14.06
C LEU A 309 15.46 -9.18 15.40
N GLN A 310 16.00 -8.27 16.20
CA GLN A 310 15.38 -7.83 17.44
C GLN A 310 14.06 -7.10 17.17
N GLU A 311 14.02 -6.22 16.17
CA GLU A 311 12.80 -5.52 15.74
C GLU A 311 11.72 -6.52 15.31
N MET A 312 12.06 -7.49 14.47
CA MET A 312 11.12 -8.51 14.01
C MET A 312 10.62 -9.41 15.15
N ARG A 313 11.46 -9.71 16.15
CA ARG A 313 11.04 -10.41 17.37
C ARG A 313 10.05 -9.58 18.18
N HIS A 314 10.33 -8.29 18.36
CA HIS A 314 9.46 -7.39 19.12
C HIS A 314 8.07 -7.30 18.47
N ARG A 315 8.00 -7.02 17.16
CA ARG A 315 6.74 -6.97 16.42
C ARG A 315 5.99 -8.30 16.45
N TYR A 316 6.72 -9.41 16.42
CA TYR A 316 6.11 -10.75 16.46
C TYR A 316 5.33 -11.03 17.76
N HIS A 317 5.76 -10.48 18.90
CA HIS A 317 5.12 -10.75 20.18
C HIS A 317 3.73 -10.09 20.35
N HIS A 318 3.37 -9.12 19.51
CA HIS A 318 2.19 -8.27 19.75
C HIS A 318 0.89 -8.78 19.09
N SER A 319 0.92 -9.49 17.95
CA SER A 319 -0.28 -10.10 17.32
C SER A 319 0.10 -10.92 16.10
N SER A 320 -0.18 -12.24 16.07
CA SER A 320 0.33 -13.11 14.99
C SER A 320 -0.37 -12.92 13.64
N SER A 321 -1.67 -12.61 13.61
CA SER A 321 -2.42 -12.44 12.35
C SER A 321 -2.21 -11.07 11.71
N GLU A 322 -2.10 -10.01 12.51
CA GLU A 322 -1.82 -8.65 12.01
C GLU A 322 -0.38 -8.55 11.53
N PHE A 323 0.53 -9.30 12.17
CA PHE A 323 1.92 -9.37 11.77
C PHE A 323 2.12 -9.91 10.35
N ASP A 324 1.35 -10.91 9.91
CA ASP A 324 1.45 -11.43 8.55
C ASP A 324 1.09 -10.40 7.46
N TYR A 325 0.11 -9.54 7.75
CA TYR A 325 -0.26 -8.44 6.86
C TYR A 325 0.79 -7.33 6.91
N SER A 326 1.26 -6.96 8.11
CA SER A 326 2.26 -5.91 8.27
C SER A 326 3.59 -6.24 7.59
N VAL A 327 4.03 -7.51 7.61
CA VAL A 327 5.23 -7.97 6.87
C VAL A 327 5.13 -7.64 5.37
N ARG A 328 3.95 -7.77 4.76
CA ARG A 328 3.76 -7.46 3.33
C ARG A 328 3.81 -5.96 3.06
N MET A 329 3.21 -5.17 3.95
CA MET A 329 3.18 -3.71 3.83
C MET A 329 4.57 -3.12 4.05
N ILE A 330 5.28 -3.57 5.09
CA ILE A 330 6.66 -3.17 5.37
C ILE A 330 7.56 -3.55 4.19
N TRP A 331 7.48 -4.79 3.70
CA TRP A 331 8.22 -5.20 2.49
C TRP A 331 7.98 -4.25 1.30
N GLY A 332 6.70 -3.92 1.05
CA GLY A 332 6.30 -3.05 -0.05
C GLY A 332 7.03 -1.71 -0.02
N SER A 333 6.91 -1.03 1.13
CA SER A 333 7.50 0.29 1.38
C SER A 333 9.03 0.23 1.45
N THR A 334 9.62 -0.73 2.15
CA THR A 334 11.08 -0.86 2.27
C THR A 334 11.78 -1.10 0.93
N GLN A 335 11.11 -1.75 -0.03
CA GLN A 335 11.69 -2.07 -1.34
C GLN A 335 11.37 -1.04 -2.43
N GLU A 336 10.58 -0.01 -2.11
CA GLU A 336 10.10 1.02 -3.05
C GLU A 336 11.25 1.73 -3.76
N SER A 337 12.16 2.34 -3.00
CA SER A 337 13.39 2.98 -3.49
C SER A 337 14.28 2.05 -4.32
N THR A 338 14.30 0.74 -4.03
CA THR A 338 15.04 -0.22 -4.86
C THR A 338 14.37 -0.42 -6.21
N ALA A 339 13.04 -0.42 -6.27
CA ALA A 339 12.29 -0.49 -7.52
C ALA A 339 12.38 0.83 -8.33
N LEU A 340 12.35 1.99 -7.65
CA LEU A 340 12.63 3.29 -8.26
C LEU A 340 14.02 3.33 -8.90
N LEU A 341 15.04 2.84 -8.19
CA LEU A 341 16.40 2.71 -8.72
C LEU A 341 16.46 1.77 -9.94
N THR A 342 15.67 0.69 -9.95
CA THR A 342 15.56 -0.20 -11.12
C THR A 342 15.01 0.55 -12.34
N ALA A 343 13.95 1.35 -12.15
CA ALA A 343 13.40 2.20 -13.22
C ALA A 343 14.44 3.20 -13.73
N LEU A 344 15.08 3.93 -12.81
CA LEU A 344 16.08 4.94 -13.14
C LEU A 344 17.25 4.33 -13.95
N ASN A 345 17.79 3.20 -13.51
CA ASN A 345 18.87 2.51 -14.21
C ASN A 345 18.47 2.06 -15.62
N TYR A 346 17.23 1.56 -15.79
CA TYR A 346 16.72 1.20 -17.11
C TYR A 346 16.68 2.42 -18.04
N PHE A 347 16.07 3.53 -17.63
CA PHE A 347 15.95 4.70 -18.50
C PHE A 347 17.29 5.39 -18.76
N VAL A 348 18.20 5.43 -17.78
CA VAL A 348 19.57 5.91 -18.01
C VAL A 348 20.28 5.07 -19.08
N GLN A 349 20.07 3.74 -19.07
CA GLN A 349 20.65 2.86 -20.07
C GLN A 349 20.05 3.08 -21.47
N GLN A 350 18.75 3.32 -21.57
CA GLN A 350 18.06 3.49 -22.85
C GLN A 350 18.27 4.86 -23.48
N VAL A 351 18.21 5.93 -22.67
CA VAL A 351 18.14 7.32 -23.15
C VAL A 351 19.43 8.10 -22.87
N GLY A 352 20.18 7.72 -21.83
CA GLY A 352 21.41 8.39 -21.41
C GLY A 352 21.33 9.00 -20.01
N THR A 353 22.45 9.60 -19.57
CA THR A 353 22.61 10.13 -18.22
C THR A 353 21.84 11.42 -17.93
N ASP A 354 21.14 11.97 -18.91
CA ASP A 354 20.36 13.19 -18.75
C ASP A 354 18.94 12.93 -18.22
N VAL A 355 18.50 11.67 -18.24
CA VAL A 355 17.25 11.28 -17.54
C VAL A 355 17.40 11.52 -16.05
N LYS A 356 16.36 12.11 -15.46
CA LYS A 356 16.21 12.29 -14.01
C LYS A 356 14.97 11.57 -13.53
N LEU A 357 15.06 10.97 -12.34
CA LEU A 357 13.91 10.52 -11.58
C LEU A 357 13.68 11.50 -10.45
N GLN A 358 12.55 12.19 -10.49
CA GLN A 358 12.17 13.17 -9.48
C GLN A 358 11.22 12.53 -8.47
N GLU A 359 11.53 12.72 -7.18
CA GLU A 359 10.59 12.45 -6.10
C GLU A 359 9.46 13.47 -6.15
N ILE A 360 8.23 13.01 -5.91
CA ILE A 360 7.05 13.85 -6.01
C ILE A 360 6.03 13.46 -4.93
N GLY A 361 5.39 14.47 -4.35
CA GLY A 361 4.33 14.32 -3.39
C GLY A 361 2.97 14.20 -4.08
N MET A 362 1.93 14.71 -3.42
CA MET A 362 0.59 14.63 -3.99
C MET A 362 0.39 15.65 -5.14
N CYS A 363 -0.12 15.16 -6.26
CA CYS A 363 -0.47 15.92 -7.46
C CYS A 363 -1.98 16.15 -7.51
N GLY A 364 -2.41 17.19 -8.22
CA GLY A 364 -3.83 17.46 -8.46
C GLY A 364 -4.63 17.97 -7.26
N ALA A 365 -4.00 18.48 -6.19
CA ALA A 365 -4.72 18.97 -5.01
C ALA A 365 -5.75 20.07 -5.28
N GLY A 366 -5.53 20.89 -6.30
CA GLY A 366 -6.48 21.91 -6.72
C GLY A 366 -7.59 21.39 -7.64
N ILE A 367 -7.55 20.12 -8.06
CA ILE A 367 -8.50 19.60 -9.03
C ILE A 367 -9.79 19.21 -8.32
N GLN A 368 -10.78 20.09 -8.47
CA GLN A 368 -12.17 19.84 -8.11
C GLN A 368 -12.98 19.61 -9.39
N LEU A 369 -13.78 18.54 -9.42
CA LEU A 369 -14.63 18.27 -10.58
C LEU A 369 -15.78 19.28 -10.65
N GLU A 370 -16.02 19.83 -11.84
CA GLU A 370 -17.09 20.79 -12.07
C GLU A 370 -18.44 20.22 -11.64
N GLY A 371 -19.22 21.03 -10.90
CA GLY A 371 -20.51 20.61 -10.36
C GLY A 371 -20.44 19.53 -9.26
N SER A 372 -19.28 19.29 -8.67
CA SER A 372 -19.10 18.30 -7.60
C SER A 372 -18.27 18.85 -6.44
N ASN A 373 -18.53 18.34 -5.23
CA ASN A 373 -17.67 18.56 -4.06
C ASN A 373 -16.44 17.64 -4.05
N LEU A 374 -16.36 16.71 -5.00
CA LEU A 374 -15.26 15.76 -5.12
C LEU A 374 -13.97 16.48 -5.47
N ILE A 375 -12.97 16.30 -4.62
CA ILE A 375 -11.59 16.75 -4.89
C ILE A 375 -10.72 15.53 -5.13
N LEU A 376 -9.90 15.63 -6.16
CA LEU A 376 -9.02 14.57 -6.59
C LEU A 376 -7.60 14.80 -6.06
N GLY A 377 -6.81 13.73 -6.03
CA GLY A 377 -5.39 13.80 -5.81
C GLY A 377 -4.72 12.50 -6.19
N ALA A 378 -3.47 12.56 -6.62
CA ALA A 378 -2.70 11.36 -6.93
C ALA A 378 -1.31 11.43 -6.30
N THR A 379 -0.76 10.28 -5.94
CA THR A 379 0.55 10.18 -5.30
C THR A 379 1.40 9.18 -6.07
N PRO A 380 1.88 9.56 -7.26
CA PRO A 380 2.82 8.70 -7.97
C PRO A 380 4.09 8.52 -7.13
N ASP A 381 4.73 7.35 -7.24
CA ASP A 381 5.97 7.05 -6.51
C ASP A 381 7.18 7.83 -7.05
N GLY A 382 7.08 8.37 -8.27
CA GLY A 382 8.08 9.26 -8.85
C GLY A 382 7.65 9.84 -10.20
N LEU A 383 8.49 10.73 -10.73
CA LEU A 383 8.32 11.32 -12.06
C LEU A 383 9.60 11.13 -12.87
N ILE A 384 9.51 10.45 -14.00
CA ILE A 384 10.63 10.31 -14.94
C ILE A 384 10.63 11.54 -15.85
N CYS A 385 11.71 12.31 -15.80
CA CYS A 385 11.93 13.49 -16.63
C CYS A 385 12.94 13.16 -17.73
N HIS A 386 12.48 13.17 -18.98
CA HIS A 386 13.29 12.89 -20.16
C HIS A 386 14.01 14.15 -20.67
N PRO A 387 15.13 14.02 -21.40
CA PRO A 387 15.87 15.17 -21.93
C PRO A 387 15.11 15.99 -22.98
N ASP A 388 14.11 15.39 -23.62
CA ASP A 388 13.22 16.03 -24.59
C ASP A 388 12.07 16.83 -23.94
N GLY A 389 12.03 16.90 -22.60
CA GLY A 389 11.00 17.57 -21.82
C GLY A 389 9.77 16.72 -21.53
N ARG A 390 9.68 15.50 -22.09
CA ARG A 390 8.59 14.57 -21.77
C ARG A 390 8.68 14.11 -20.33
N THR A 391 7.53 13.96 -19.68
CA THR A 391 7.44 13.39 -18.34
C THR A 391 6.54 12.16 -18.32
N GLU A 392 6.92 11.15 -17.55
CA GLU A 392 6.09 9.95 -17.30
C GLU A 392 5.98 9.73 -15.79
N VAL A 393 4.76 9.54 -15.27
CA VAL A 393 4.61 9.12 -13.87
C VAL A 393 5.18 7.72 -13.68
N LEU A 394 5.74 7.45 -12.50
CA LEU A 394 6.30 6.17 -12.13
C LEU A 394 5.57 5.62 -10.92
N GLU A 395 5.09 4.39 -11.06
CA GLU A 395 4.45 3.60 -10.02
C GLU A 395 5.25 2.32 -9.80
N VAL A 396 5.55 1.97 -8.56
CA VAL A 396 6.30 0.76 -8.22
C VAL A 396 5.52 -0.16 -7.30
N LYS A 397 5.42 -1.44 -7.68
CA LYS A 397 4.78 -2.48 -6.86
C LYS A 397 5.77 -3.59 -6.54
N ASN A 398 6.10 -3.71 -5.26
CA ASN A 398 6.99 -4.75 -4.74
C ASN A 398 6.18 -5.95 -4.22
N HIS A 399 6.35 -7.12 -4.83
CA HIS A 399 5.68 -8.34 -4.36
C HIS A 399 6.47 -8.96 -3.21
N CYS A 400 5.83 -9.04 -2.05
CA CYS A 400 6.39 -9.69 -0.87
C CYS A 400 6.59 -11.20 -1.12
N PRO A 401 7.82 -11.73 -0.96
CA PRO A 401 8.10 -13.15 -1.17
C PRO A 401 7.59 -14.03 -0.02
N PHE A 402 7.24 -13.42 1.13
CA PHE A 402 6.95 -14.13 2.37
C PHE A 402 5.46 -14.51 2.50
N PHE A 403 5.22 -15.79 2.79
CA PHE A 403 3.89 -16.32 3.02
C PHE A 403 3.88 -17.09 4.33
N ALA A 404 2.93 -16.78 5.20
CA ALA A 404 2.69 -17.56 6.40
C ALA A 404 2.32 -19.00 6.03
N SER A 405 3.08 -19.95 6.57
CA SER A 405 2.82 -21.37 6.46
C SER A 405 1.71 -21.73 7.44
N SER A 406 0.48 -21.86 6.92
CA SER A 406 -0.67 -22.30 7.71
C SER A 406 -0.68 -23.82 7.98
N THR A 407 0.44 -24.53 7.78
CA THR A 407 0.46 -25.99 7.90
C THR A 407 0.37 -26.40 9.36
N ARG A 408 -0.86 -26.54 9.86
CA ARG A 408 -1.18 -27.02 11.20
C ARG A 408 -0.90 -28.52 11.24
N ASN A 409 0.36 -28.88 11.46
CA ASN A 409 0.75 -30.29 11.48
C ASN A 409 0.33 -30.89 12.82
N ASN A 410 -0.76 -31.66 12.83
CA ASN A 410 -1.41 -32.17 14.03
C ASN A 410 -0.57 -33.15 14.86
N ASN A 411 0.61 -33.58 14.39
CA ASN A 411 1.25 -34.79 14.91
C ASN A 411 2.74 -34.72 15.27
N ASN A 412 3.43 -33.56 15.29
CA ASN A 412 4.83 -33.55 15.73
C ASN A 412 5.29 -32.24 16.37
N ASN A 413 5.91 -32.36 17.55
CA ASN A 413 6.55 -31.30 18.37
C ASN A 413 7.74 -30.56 17.71
N ARG A 414 7.90 -30.60 16.38
CA ARG A 414 8.93 -29.79 15.71
C ARG A 414 8.32 -28.46 15.29
N SER A 415 8.88 -27.38 15.79
CA SER A 415 8.59 -26.01 15.34
C SER A 415 8.83 -25.92 13.83
N GLN A 416 7.76 -26.01 13.05
CA GLN A 416 7.85 -25.72 11.63
C GLN A 416 8.13 -24.23 11.45
N SER A 417 8.98 -23.92 10.46
CA SER A 417 9.21 -22.54 10.04
C SER A 417 7.88 -21.87 9.69
N ARG A 418 7.70 -20.65 10.22
CA ARG A 418 6.47 -19.88 10.04
C ARG A 418 6.30 -19.36 8.62
N TYR A 419 7.37 -19.02 7.93
CA TYR A 419 7.30 -18.39 6.62
C TYR A 419 7.94 -19.25 5.54
N VAL A 420 7.30 -19.27 4.38
CA VAL A 420 7.85 -19.84 3.15
C VAL A 420 8.03 -18.73 2.11
N VAL A 421 9.16 -18.76 1.42
CA VAL A 421 9.39 -17.97 0.20
C VAL A 421 8.69 -18.68 -0.94
N ARG A 422 7.69 -18.02 -1.53
CA ARG A 422 7.13 -18.49 -2.79
C ARG A 422 7.74 -17.68 -3.92
N PRO A 423 8.49 -18.31 -4.84
CA PRO A 423 8.95 -17.60 -6.03
C PRO A 423 7.71 -17.11 -6.76
N HIS A 424 7.74 -15.84 -7.18
CA HIS A 424 6.64 -15.28 -7.94
C HIS A 424 6.76 -15.75 -9.38
N ASN A 425 6.40 -17.01 -9.63
CA ASN A 425 6.42 -17.64 -10.96
C ASN A 425 5.42 -16.99 -11.94
N ASN A 426 4.68 -15.97 -11.51
CA ASN A 426 3.69 -15.28 -12.32
C ASN A 426 4.27 -14.15 -13.18
N LEU A 427 5.55 -13.77 -13.01
CA LEU A 427 6.15 -12.73 -13.89
C LEU A 427 6.48 -13.26 -15.28
N LEU A 428 6.79 -14.54 -15.41
CA LEU A 428 7.16 -15.14 -16.68
C LEU A 428 6.08 -16.14 -17.09
N PRO A 429 5.56 -16.06 -18.33
CA PRO A 429 4.72 -17.12 -18.86
C PRO A 429 5.56 -18.40 -18.88
N ASN A 430 5.13 -19.41 -18.11
CA ASN A 430 5.75 -20.72 -18.14
C ASN A 430 5.60 -21.27 -19.56
N GLY A 431 6.70 -21.41 -20.29
CA GLY A 431 6.74 -21.78 -21.71
C GLY A 431 6.14 -23.14 -22.10
N ASN A 432 5.58 -23.89 -21.16
CA ASN A 432 4.95 -25.19 -21.41
C ASN A 432 3.41 -25.14 -21.45
N ASP A 433 2.77 -24.08 -20.97
CA ASP A 433 1.30 -23.96 -21.06
C ASP A 433 0.92 -23.04 -22.21
N LYS A 434 1.01 -23.58 -23.43
CA LYS A 434 0.67 -22.90 -24.70
C LYS A 434 -0.79 -22.42 -24.78
N SER A 435 -1.62 -22.74 -23.78
CA SER A 435 -3.03 -22.33 -23.72
C SER A 435 -3.29 -21.09 -22.86
N SER A 436 -2.33 -20.68 -22.03
CA SER A 436 -2.42 -19.47 -21.19
C SER A 436 -1.58 -18.28 -21.70
N ASN A 437 -1.21 -18.34 -22.99
CA ASN A 437 -0.37 -17.38 -23.69
C ASN A 437 -0.69 -15.91 -23.32
N ASN A 438 0.35 -15.18 -22.93
CA ASN A 438 0.46 -13.72 -22.83
C ASN A 438 -0.22 -12.93 -21.68
N LYS A 439 -1.12 -13.49 -20.87
CA LYS A 439 -1.91 -12.66 -19.91
C LYS A 439 -1.23 -12.22 -18.60
N ARG A 440 0.10 -12.08 -18.50
CA ARG A 440 0.73 -11.75 -17.19
C ARG A 440 1.83 -10.69 -17.14
N ALA A 441 2.31 -10.26 -18.30
CA ALA A 441 3.19 -9.08 -18.37
C ALA A 441 2.42 -7.75 -18.30
N GLY A 442 1.10 -7.80 -18.11
CA GLY A 442 0.23 -6.62 -18.10
C GLY A 442 0.12 -5.91 -16.75
N VAL A 443 -0.56 -4.77 -16.79
CA VAL A 443 -1.07 -4.04 -15.62
C VAL A 443 -2.39 -4.68 -15.20
N LEU A 444 -2.51 -5.08 -13.94
CA LEU A 444 -3.78 -5.66 -13.45
C LEU A 444 -4.89 -4.60 -13.52
N PRO A 445 -6.13 -4.95 -13.92
CA PRO A 445 -7.19 -3.97 -14.17
C PRO A 445 -7.47 -3.01 -13.00
N HIS A 446 -7.34 -3.48 -11.76
CA HIS A 446 -7.54 -2.63 -10.57
C HIS A 446 -6.43 -1.58 -10.33
N TYR A 447 -5.31 -1.65 -11.04
CA TYR A 447 -4.29 -0.61 -11.03
C TYR A 447 -4.50 0.44 -12.12
N VAL A 448 -5.33 0.17 -13.14
CA VAL A 448 -5.61 1.13 -14.23
C VAL A 448 -6.16 2.45 -13.70
N PRO A 449 -7.15 2.48 -12.77
CA PRO A 449 -7.62 3.74 -12.20
C PRO A 449 -6.52 4.55 -11.51
N GLN A 450 -5.61 3.88 -10.81
CA GLN A 450 -4.49 4.54 -10.14
C GLN A 450 -3.61 5.26 -11.18
N LEU A 451 -3.14 4.55 -12.21
CA LEU A 451 -2.23 5.10 -13.22
C LEU A 451 -2.89 6.20 -14.07
N MET A 452 -4.16 6.02 -14.45
CA MET A 452 -4.91 7.01 -15.22
C MET A 452 -5.18 8.28 -14.42
N MET A 453 -5.49 8.14 -13.12
CA MET A 453 -5.65 9.28 -12.22
C MET A 453 -4.35 10.02 -11.95
N GLU A 454 -3.21 9.32 -11.85
CA GLU A 454 -1.88 9.95 -11.75
C GLU A 454 -1.57 10.80 -12.98
N MET A 455 -1.76 10.26 -14.19
CA MET A 455 -1.59 11.02 -15.42
C MET A 455 -2.54 12.22 -15.49
N TYR A 456 -3.81 12.05 -15.12
CA TYR A 456 -4.78 13.14 -15.06
C TYR A 456 -4.35 14.26 -14.09
N CYS A 457 -3.94 13.90 -12.86
CA CYS A 457 -3.53 14.86 -11.84
C CYS A 457 -2.20 15.54 -12.14
N MET A 458 -1.32 14.91 -12.93
CA MET A 458 -0.10 15.53 -13.44
C MET A 458 -0.35 16.55 -14.54
N GLY A 459 -1.46 16.42 -15.26
CA GLY A 459 -1.85 17.31 -16.34
C GLY A 459 -1.70 16.69 -17.74
N PRO A 460 -2.13 17.43 -18.79
CA PRO A 460 -2.22 16.91 -20.15
C PRO A 460 -0.86 16.58 -20.77
N GLU A 461 0.24 17.15 -20.29
CA GLU A 461 1.58 16.83 -20.81
C GLU A 461 2.04 15.41 -20.41
N CYS A 462 1.43 14.81 -19.37
CA CYS A 462 1.75 13.46 -18.93
C CYS A 462 0.97 12.42 -19.73
N GLN A 463 1.60 11.91 -20.81
CA GLN A 463 0.98 11.02 -21.80
C GLN A 463 1.16 9.52 -21.53
N SER A 464 1.94 9.15 -20.51
CA SER A 464 2.12 7.75 -20.11
C SER A 464 2.53 7.61 -18.65
N ALA A 465 2.27 6.42 -18.12
CA ALA A 465 2.69 5.96 -16.81
C ALA A 465 3.59 4.72 -16.96
N ILE A 466 4.66 4.67 -16.18
CA ILE A 466 5.53 3.52 -16.05
C ILE A 466 5.17 2.77 -14.77
N MET A 467 4.93 1.48 -14.89
CA MET A 467 4.74 0.58 -13.76
C MET A 467 5.94 -0.37 -13.64
N VAL A 468 6.60 -0.38 -12.48
CA VAL A 468 7.63 -1.36 -12.15
C VAL A 468 7.08 -2.39 -11.17
N ARG A 469 7.00 -3.65 -11.61
CA ARG A 469 6.62 -4.78 -10.75
C ARG A 469 7.88 -5.56 -10.38
N GLN A 470 8.35 -5.38 -9.15
CA GLN A 470 9.61 -5.96 -8.69
C GLN A 470 9.38 -7.07 -7.65
N THR A 471 10.28 -8.07 -7.68
CA THR A 471 10.30 -9.17 -6.72
C THR A 471 11.72 -9.46 -6.25
N ALA A 472 11.89 -10.07 -5.08
CA ALA A 472 13.21 -10.44 -4.56
C ALA A 472 13.92 -11.54 -5.36
N THR A 473 13.15 -12.40 -6.04
CA THR A 473 13.65 -13.68 -6.57
C THR A 473 13.60 -13.77 -8.08
N SER A 474 12.69 -13.06 -8.75
CA SER A 474 12.46 -13.19 -10.19
C SER A 474 12.90 -11.97 -11.00
N GLY A 475 13.28 -10.86 -10.37
CA GLY A 475 13.62 -9.62 -11.08
C GLY A 475 12.47 -8.62 -11.08
N ALA A 476 12.41 -7.80 -12.14
CA ALA A 476 11.39 -6.78 -12.32
C ALA A 476 10.83 -6.76 -13.75
N LEU A 477 9.55 -6.39 -13.88
CA LEU A 477 8.92 -6.02 -15.14
C LEU A 477 8.79 -4.50 -15.19
N ILE A 478 9.13 -3.89 -16.31
CA ILE A 478 8.92 -2.48 -16.59
C ILE A 478 7.88 -2.38 -17.69
N ILE A 479 6.73 -1.79 -17.37
CA ILE A 479 5.56 -1.75 -18.23
C ILE A 479 5.16 -0.29 -18.43
N ARG A 480 4.81 0.11 -19.65
CA ARG A 480 4.23 1.41 -19.95
C ARG A 480 2.75 1.27 -20.27
N ILE A 481 1.93 2.12 -19.68
CA ILE A 481 0.54 2.34 -20.09
C ILE A 481 0.41 3.77 -20.63
N HIS A 482 -0.29 3.91 -21.75
CA HIS A 482 -0.56 5.23 -22.33
C HIS A 482 -1.81 5.85 -21.72
N ARG A 483 -1.82 7.18 -21.67
CA ARG A 483 -2.98 7.97 -21.28
C ARG A 483 -4.15 7.68 -22.24
N ASP A 484 -5.33 7.49 -21.66
CA ASP A 484 -6.59 7.35 -22.41
C ASP A 484 -7.59 8.34 -21.81
N ASP A 485 -7.71 9.52 -22.44
CA ASP A 485 -8.59 10.59 -21.96
C ASP A 485 -10.06 10.17 -21.97
N GLY A 486 -10.49 9.35 -22.92
CA GLY A 486 -11.86 8.82 -22.94
C GLY A 486 -12.13 7.92 -21.74
N TRP A 487 -11.16 7.09 -21.35
CA TRP A 487 -11.28 6.26 -20.15
C TRP A 487 -11.24 7.13 -18.88
N ILE A 488 -10.38 8.15 -18.84
CA ILE A 488 -10.31 9.11 -17.72
C ILE A 488 -11.66 9.82 -17.55
N ASP A 489 -12.28 10.32 -18.62
CA ASP A 489 -13.59 10.97 -18.56
C ASP A 489 -14.66 10.03 -17.99
N GLU A 490 -14.66 8.77 -18.41
CA GLU A 490 -15.58 7.75 -17.88
C GLU A 490 -15.29 7.46 -16.40
N MET A 491 -14.02 7.39 -15.99
CA MET A 491 -13.64 7.29 -14.57
C MET A 491 -14.18 8.47 -13.76
N LEU A 492 -14.00 9.71 -14.25
CA LEU A 492 -14.47 10.92 -13.58
C LEU A 492 -16.00 10.92 -13.43
N HIS A 493 -16.73 10.47 -14.45
CA HIS A 493 -18.17 10.29 -14.40
C HIS A 493 -18.60 9.37 -13.24
N TRP A 494 -18.00 8.18 -13.12
CA TRP A 494 -18.34 7.22 -12.08
C TRP A 494 -17.94 7.69 -10.67
N LEU A 495 -16.80 8.38 -10.54
CA LEU A 495 -16.40 8.99 -9.27
C LEU A 495 -17.37 10.10 -8.84
N GLN A 496 -17.79 10.97 -9.78
CA GLN A 496 -18.79 12.00 -9.51
C GLN A 496 -20.13 11.38 -9.13
N LYS A 497 -20.55 10.30 -9.81
CA LYS A 497 -21.78 9.56 -9.46
C LYS A 497 -21.70 8.95 -8.06
N PHE A 498 -20.56 8.37 -7.68
CA PHE A 498 -20.34 7.86 -6.32
C PHE A 498 -20.46 8.98 -5.27
N GLN A 499 -19.80 10.12 -5.52
CA GLN A 499 -19.84 11.28 -4.62
C GLN A 499 -21.28 11.78 -4.41
N SER A 500 -21.99 12.08 -5.51
CA SER A 500 -23.33 12.67 -5.45
C SER A 500 -24.41 11.71 -4.96
N THR A 501 -24.27 10.40 -5.24
CA THR A 501 -25.27 9.40 -4.84
C THR A 501 -25.10 8.97 -3.39
N TYR A 502 -23.87 8.83 -2.92
CA TYR A 502 -23.61 8.24 -1.59
C TYR A 502 -23.02 9.24 -0.61
N VAL A 503 -21.90 9.87 -0.96
CA VAL A 503 -21.13 10.72 -0.04
C VAL A 503 -21.91 11.97 0.35
N ASP A 504 -22.36 12.74 -0.64
CA ASP A 504 -23.08 14.01 -0.43
C ASP A 504 -24.43 13.80 0.26
N LYS A 505 -25.12 12.70 -0.06
CA LYS A 505 -26.40 12.31 0.58
C LYS A 505 -26.22 11.70 1.97
N GLY A 506 -24.99 11.46 2.42
CA GLY A 506 -24.71 10.76 3.68
C GLY A 506 -25.29 9.35 3.74
N THR A 507 -25.52 8.73 2.57
CA THR A 507 -26.08 7.38 2.46
C THR A 507 -24.96 6.41 2.10
N PRO A 508 -24.67 5.39 2.93
CA PRO A 508 -23.61 4.44 2.60
C PRO A 508 -23.94 3.68 1.30
N PRO A 509 -22.94 3.40 0.44
CA PRO A 509 -23.18 2.64 -0.77
C PRO A 509 -23.65 1.21 -0.43
N PRO A 510 -24.68 0.70 -1.11
CA PRO A 510 -25.04 -0.72 -1.00
C PRO A 510 -23.95 -1.60 -1.62
N ARG A 511 -24.08 -2.91 -1.51
CA ARG A 511 -23.19 -3.85 -2.19
C ARG A 511 -23.40 -3.74 -3.71
N ASN A 512 -22.36 -3.91 -4.50
CA ASN A 512 -22.43 -3.88 -5.97
C ASN A 512 -23.15 -2.63 -6.54
N PHE A 513 -22.96 -1.48 -5.91
CA PHE A 513 -23.74 -0.25 -6.11
C PHE A 513 -23.85 0.33 -7.55
N PHE A 514 -23.08 -0.18 -8.51
CA PHE A 514 -23.20 0.15 -9.95
C PHE A 514 -23.65 -1.01 -10.86
N LEU A 515 -23.76 -2.24 -10.33
CA LEU A 515 -24.12 -3.45 -11.09
C LEU A 515 -25.44 -4.09 -10.67
N GLU A 516 -26.04 -3.72 -9.54
CA GLU A 516 -27.33 -4.26 -9.13
C GLU A 516 -28.39 -3.96 -10.18
N SER A 517 -28.97 -5.01 -10.78
CA SER A 517 -30.19 -4.89 -11.57
C SER A 517 -31.35 -4.75 -10.58
N ASN A 518 -32.28 -3.84 -10.85
CA ASN A 518 -33.52 -3.67 -10.08
C ASN A 518 -34.45 -4.92 -10.14
N GLU A 519 -33.96 -6.10 -10.54
CA GLU A 519 -34.75 -7.33 -10.73
C GLU A 519 -35.46 -7.80 -9.44
N GLU A 520 -34.98 -7.44 -8.25
CA GLU A 520 -35.67 -7.76 -6.99
C GLU A 520 -36.66 -6.68 -6.53
N LYS A 521 -36.72 -5.52 -7.18
CA LYS A 521 -37.80 -4.53 -6.99
C LYS A 521 -38.89 -4.79 -8.01
N GLY A 522 -39.64 -5.87 -7.79
CA GLY A 522 -40.92 -6.04 -8.45
C GLY A 522 -41.89 -4.98 -7.94
N ASP A 523 -41.90 -3.81 -8.57
CA ASP A 523 -43.02 -2.87 -8.62
C ASP A 523 -42.71 -1.76 -9.63
N GLU A 524 -43.39 -1.88 -10.78
CA GLU A 524 -43.82 -0.90 -11.81
C GLU A 524 -43.45 0.60 -11.63
N CYS A 525 -42.17 0.94 -11.47
CA CYS A 525 -41.69 2.31 -11.72
C CYS A 525 -40.89 2.32 -13.02
N ASP A 526 -41.46 2.97 -14.04
CA ASP A 526 -40.93 3.18 -15.40
C ASP A 526 -39.67 4.08 -15.44
N ASP A 527 -38.71 3.86 -14.54
CA ASP A 527 -37.44 4.56 -14.55
C ASP A 527 -36.46 3.82 -15.46
N ASP A 528 -36.62 4.01 -16.78
CA ASP A 528 -35.73 3.50 -17.85
C ASP A 528 -34.24 3.88 -17.65
N ASP A 529 -33.94 4.87 -16.80
CA ASP A 529 -32.58 5.42 -16.59
C ASP A 529 -31.62 4.44 -15.87
N ASP A 530 -32.12 3.59 -14.97
CA ASP A 530 -31.28 2.71 -14.15
C ASP A 530 -30.63 1.57 -14.97
N ASN A 531 -31.36 1.00 -15.93
CA ASN A 531 -30.85 -0.06 -16.80
C ASN A 531 -29.75 0.45 -17.72
N VAL A 532 -29.87 1.69 -18.22
CA VAL A 532 -28.85 2.35 -19.05
C VAL A 532 -27.56 2.54 -18.26
N SER A 533 -27.67 2.92 -16.98
CA SER A 533 -26.52 3.07 -16.09
C SER A 533 -25.74 1.77 -15.89
N SER A 534 -26.40 0.65 -15.57
CA SER A 534 -25.71 -0.64 -15.34
C SER A 534 -25.01 -1.15 -16.60
N ALA A 535 -25.65 -1.02 -17.77
CA ALA A 535 -25.05 -1.37 -19.04
C ALA A 535 -23.82 -0.49 -19.37
N ARG A 536 -23.87 0.81 -19.08
CA ARG A 536 -22.72 1.72 -19.23
C ARG A 536 -21.56 1.30 -18.33
N TYR A 537 -21.82 0.98 -17.06
CA TYR A 537 -20.77 0.57 -16.13
C TYR A 537 -20.12 -0.76 -16.55
N ARG A 538 -20.89 -1.73 -17.08
CA ARG A 538 -20.32 -2.97 -17.64
C ARG A 538 -19.35 -2.69 -18.79
N LYS A 539 -19.71 -1.79 -19.71
CA LYS A 539 -18.80 -1.36 -20.78
C LYS A 539 -17.52 -0.73 -20.23
N PHE A 540 -17.62 0.04 -19.15
CA PHE A 540 -16.45 0.62 -18.47
C PHE A 540 -15.54 -0.47 -17.87
N LEU A 541 -16.11 -1.53 -17.27
CA LEU A 541 -15.34 -2.68 -16.78
C LEU A 541 -14.65 -3.43 -17.93
N ASP A 542 -15.35 -3.67 -19.04
CA ASP A 542 -14.80 -4.35 -20.22
C ASP A 542 -13.67 -3.53 -20.84
N TRP A 543 -13.85 -2.21 -21.00
CA TRP A 543 -12.81 -1.29 -21.48
C TRP A 543 -11.57 -1.33 -20.57
N THR A 544 -11.75 -1.41 -19.26
CA THR A 544 -10.64 -1.55 -18.31
C THR A 544 -9.84 -2.84 -18.53
N ILE A 545 -10.51 -3.96 -18.87
CA ILE A 545 -9.85 -5.22 -19.22
C ILE A 545 -9.11 -5.10 -20.56
N GLU A 546 -9.69 -4.39 -21.53
CA GLU A 546 -9.02 -4.15 -22.82
C GLU A 546 -7.72 -3.36 -22.64
N LEU A 547 -7.69 -2.38 -21.72
CA LEU A 547 -6.47 -1.61 -21.43
C LEU A 547 -5.33 -2.47 -20.90
N GLU A 548 -5.60 -3.54 -20.13
CA GLU A 548 -4.57 -4.49 -19.70
C GLU A 548 -3.80 -5.09 -20.90
N SER A 549 -4.47 -5.25 -22.05
CA SER A 549 -3.87 -5.80 -23.27
C SER A 549 -3.14 -4.77 -24.13
N LYS A 550 -3.36 -3.46 -23.88
CA LYS A 550 -2.77 -2.35 -24.64
C LYS A 550 -1.47 -1.81 -24.02
N VAL A 551 -1.00 -2.42 -22.94
CA VAL A 551 0.24 -1.99 -22.27
C VAL A 551 1.48 -2.47 -23.02
N GLU A 552 2.53 -1.65 -23.00
CA GLU A 552 3.81 -1.94 -23.62
C GLU A 552 4.76 -2.54 -22.56
N LEU A 553 5.25 -3.77 -22.77
CA LEU A 553 6.32 -4.33 -21.95
C LEU A 553 7.66 -3.76 -22.43
N LEU A 554 8.26 -2.87 -21.63
CA LEU A 554 9.52 -2.21 -21.95
C LEU A 554 10.73 -3.10 -21.70
N ASP A 555 10.74 -3.81 -20.57
CA ASP A 555 11.84 -4.73 -20.23
C ASP A 555 11.44 -5.74 -19.16
N HIS A 556 12.16 -6.86 -19.12
CA HIS A 556 12.21 -7.79 -18.01
C HIS A 556 13.63 -7.79 -17.43
N VAL A 557 13.84 -7.02 -16.37
CA VAL A 557 15.13 -6.86 -15.71
C VAL A 557 15.40 -8.09 -14.83
N PRO A 558 16.39 -8.94 -15.17
CA PRO A 558 16.69 -10.14 -14.39
C PRO A 558 17.15 -9.79 -12.97
N ASN A 559 16.91 -10.68 -12.00
CA ASN A 559 17.23 -10.41 -10.59
C ASN A 559 18.71 -10.06 -10.33
N ASN A 560 19.65 -10.64 -11.09
CA ASN A 560 21.08 -10.36 -10.99
C ASN A 560 21.50 -9.02 -11.65
N LYS A 561 20.58 -8.35 -12.34
CA LYS A 561 20.76 -7.01 -12.93
C LYS A 561 20.14 -5.90 -12.09
N ILE A 562 19.34 -6.24 -11.07
CA ILE A 562 18.82 -5.26 -10.13
C ILE A 562 19.94 -4.87 -9.17
N GLN A 563 20.18 -3.56 -9.07
CA GLN A 563 21.13 -3.02 -8.13
C GLN A 563 20.55 -3.04 -6.71
N ARG A 564 21.27 -3.66 -5.77
CA ARG A 564 20.83 -3.90 -4.39
C ARG A 564 22.01 -3.73 -3.44
N ALA A 565 21.75 -3.57 -2.14
CA ALA A 565 22.81 -3.60 -1.14
C ALA A 565 23.62 -4.91 -1.23
N ASN A 566 24.94 -4.82 -1.17
CA ASN A 566 25.81 -5.99 -1.24
C ASN A 566 25.97 -6.64 0.14
N SER A 567 26.34 -7.92 0.18
CA SER A 567 26.85 -8.51 1.42
C SER A 567 28.22 -7.90 1.75
N ALA A 568 28.52 -7.76 3.03
CA ALA A 568 29.85 -7.34 3.49
C ALA A 568 30.96 -8.31 3.04
N THR A 569 30.63 -9.59 2.85
CA THR A 569 31.56 -10.60 2.35
C THR A 569 31.41 -10.78 0.83
N PRO A 570 32.46 -10.55 0.02
CA PRO A 570 32.39 -10.79 -1.42
C PRO A 570 31.91 -12.21 -1.73
N GLY A 571 30.82 -12.32 -2.52
CA GLY A 571 30.21 -13.61 -2.87
C GLY A 571 29.33 -14.24 -1.76
N GLY A 572 29.21 -13.61 -0.60
CA GLY A 572 28.33 -14.06 0.47
C GLY A 572 26.87 -13.93 0.06
N LEU A 573 26.10 -15.02 0.12
CA LEU A 573 24.65 -14.95 -0.01
C LEU A 573 24.06 -14.22 1.21
N VAL A 574 23.25 -13.20 0.95
CA VAL A 574 22.37 -12.61 1.98
C VAL A 574 21.10 -13.44 2.00
N ASP A 575 20.82 -14.08 3.13
CA ASP A 575 19.63 -14.90 3.30
C ASP A 575 18.36 -14.02 3.40
N LEU A 576 17.23 -14.51 2.92
CA LEU A 576 15.92 -13.83 3.01
C LEU A 576 15.33 -13.87 4.42
N PHE A 577 15.96 -14.63 5.32
CA PHE A 577 15.57 -14.80 6.70
C PHE A 577 16.70 -14.38 7.66
N LEU A 578 16.30 -13.96 8.86
CA LEU A 578 17.21 -13.46 9.88
C LEU A 578 17.75 -14.57 10.80
N ASP A 579 17.18 -15.79 10.75
CA ASP A 579 17.52 -16.94 11.62
C ASP A 579 18.37 -18.07 10.99
#